data_AF-A0A0C9Z654-F1
#
_entry.id   AF-A0A0C9Z654-F1
#
_cell.length_a   1.000
_cell.length_b   1.000
_cell.length_c   1.000
_cell.angle_alpha   90.00
_cell.angle_beta   90.00
_cell.angle_gamma   90.00
#
_symmetry.space_group_name_H-M   'P 1'
#
loop_
_entity.id
_entity.type
_entity.pdbx_description
1 polymer ?
#
loop_
_entity_poly.entity_id
_entity_poly.type
_entity_poly.pdbx_seq_one_letter_code
_entity_poly.pdbx_strand_id
1 'polypeptide(L)'
;RTVEYFPGASQSYPGRRTTMDQFFSDKNGQFHKENLFYPFTSPEDWQIASWLLHSHLSMAAIDGFLSLDLIKQLPLSFQTAKELHLRAELLPSGPRWHSQAICSQHPMK
;
A
#
# COMPACT_ATOMS: atom_id res chain seq x y z
N ARG A 1 9.58 4.41 35.68
CA ARG A 1 10.05 4.54 34.28
C ARG A 1 9.83 6.00 33.89
N THR A 2 10.90 6.79 33.81
CA THR A 2 10.83 8.24 33.56
C THR A 2 10.83 8.47 32.06
N VAL A 3 9.80 9.13 31.53
CA VAL A 3 9.73 9.49 30.11
C VAL A 3 10.35 10.88 29.97
N GLU A 4 11.51 10.98 29.32
CA GLU A 4 12.15 12.25 28.98
C GLU A 4 11.60 12.79 27.65
N TYR A 5 11.20 14.06 27.65
CA TYR A 5 10.63 14.73 26.49
C TYR A 5 11.72 15.39 25.64
N PHE A 6 11.81 15.01 24.35
CA PHE A 6 12.75 15.60 23.40
C PHE A 6 12.07 16.69 22.55
N PRO A 7 12.57 17.94 22.53
CA PRO A 7 11.92 19.06 21.83
C PRO A 7 11.83 18.93 20.30
N GLY A 8 12.64 18.07 19.70
CA GLY A 8 12.59 17.74 18.26
C GLY A 8 11.75 16.50 17.94
N ALA A 9 11.04 15.92 18.91
CA ALA A 9 10.16 14.78 18.68
C ALA A 9 8.98 15.20 17.80
N SER A 10 8.52 14.30 16.94
CA SER A 10 7.34 14.54 16.11
C SER A 10 6.13 14.85 17.01
N GLN A 11 5.51 16.00 16.77
CA GLN A 11 4.31 16.42 17.49
C GLN A 11 3.08 15.98 16.70
N SER A 12 2.26 15.10 17.27
CA SER A 12 0.94 14.79 16.73
C SER A 12 -0.02 15.93 17.07
N TYR A 13 -0.40 16.71 16.05
CA TYR A 13 -1.38 17.79 16.23
C TYR A 13 -2.79 17.19 16.33
N PRO A 14 -3.50 17.36 17.46
CA PRO A 14 -4.87 16.89 17.58
C PRO A 14 -5.79 17.64 16.60
N GLY A 15 -6.74 16.92 15.98
CA GLY A 15 -7.80 17.50 15.15
C GLY A 15 -7.60 17.44 13.63
N ARG A 16 -6.46 16.96 13.12
CA ARG A 16 -6.30 16.66 11.68
C ARG A 16 -6.52 15.17 11.40
N ARG A 17 -7.28 14.86 10.35
CA ARG A 17 -7.39 13.49 9.82
C ARG A 17 -6.02 13.04 9.31
N THR A 18 -5.46 12.02 9.94
CA THR A 18 -4.24 11.34 9.49
C THR A 18 -4.51 10.60 8.17
N THR A 19 -3.44 10.18 7.49
CA THR A 19 -3.57 9.30 6.32
C THR A 19 -4.28 8.00 6.65
N MET A 20 -4.06 7.47 7.86
CA MET A 20 -4.75 6.26 8.33
C MET A 20 -6.24 6.53 8.59
N ASP A 21 -6.61 7.70 9.11
CA ASP A 21 -8.03 8.09 9.23
C ASP A 21 -8.70 8.16 7.86
N GLN A 22 -7.98 8.64 6.84
CA GLN A 22 -8.48 8.68 5.46
C GLN A 22 -8.60 7.27 4.86
N PHE A 23 -7.63 6.40 5.11
CA PHE A 23 -7.65 4.99 4.69
C PHE A 23 -8.88 4.26 5.22
N PHE A 24 -9.15 4.35 6.53
CA PHE A 24 -10.31 3.67 7.14
C PHE A 24 -11.66 4.36 6.85
N SER A 25 -11.64 5.60 6.35
CA SER A 25 -12.85 6.33 5.96
C SER A 25 -13.15 6.26 4.47
N ASP A 26 -12.37 5.50 3.69
CA ASP A 26 -12.57 5.40 2.25
C ASP A 26 -13.80 4.53 1.90
N LYS A 27 -14.12 4.45 0.61
CA LYS A 27 -15.23 3.66 0.06
C LYS A 27 -15.15 2.16 0.40
N ASN A 28 -13.95 1.65 0.67
CA ASN A 28 -13.65 0.28 1.07
C ASN A 28 -13.37 0.17 2.59
N GLY A 29 -13.47 1.26 3.36
CA GLY A 29 -13.10 1.33 4.77
C GLY A 29 -13.84 0.33 5.65
N GLN A 30 -15.07 -0.06 5.27
CA GLN A 30 -15.79 -1.13 5.94
C GLN A 30 -15.15 -2.51 5.70
N PHE A 31 -14.73 -2.81 4.47
CA PHE A 31 -14.02 -4.06 4.17
C PHE A 31 -12.66 -4.13 4.86
N HIS A 32 -11.96 -3.00 5.00
CA HIS A 32 -10.69 -2.93 5.73
C HIS A 32 -10.81 -3.23 7.24
N LYS A 33 -11.99 -3.01 7.84
CA LYS A 33 -12.23 -3.38 9.24
C LYS A 33 -12.38 -4.89 9.43
N GLU A 34 -12.95 -5.57 8.45
CA GLU A 34 -13.16 -7.02 8.46
C GLU A 34 -11.90 -7.76 7.98
N ASN A 35 -11.22 -7.21 6.98
CA ASN A 35 -9.99 -7.72 6.42
C ASN A 35 -9.06 -6.55 6.07
N LEU A 36 -8.02 -6.36 6.88
CA LEU A 36 -7.02 -5.32 6.67
C LEU A 36 -6.36 -5.38 5.28
N PHE A 37 -6.29 -6.57 4.69
CA PHE A 37 -5.65 -6.83 3.40
C PHE A 37 -6.60 -6.72 2.21
N TYR A 38 -7.87 -6.34 2.40
CA TYR A 38 -8.77 -6.06 1.28
C TYR A 38 -8.09 -5.14 0.25
N PRO A 39 -8.15 -5.42 -1.06
CA PRO A 39 -9.02 -6.38 -1.76
C PRO A 39 -8.48 -7.82 -1.85
N PHE A 40 -7.38 -8.13 -1.18
CA PHE A 40 -6.82 -9.48 -1.10
C PHE A 40 -7.50 -10.27 0.01
N THR A 41 -7.54 -11.59 -0.10
CA THR A 41 -8.30 -12.46 0.82
C THR A 41 -7.59 -12.71 2.14
N SER A 42 -6.26 -12.63 2.16
CA SER A 42 -5.43 -12.91 3.33
C SER A 42 -4.08 -12.16 3.29
N PRO A 43 -3.34 -12.13 4.42
CA PRO A 43 -1.97 -11.61 4.44
C PRO A 43 -1.05 -12.33 3.45
N GLU A 44 -1.20 -13.64 3.29
CA GLU A 44 -0.40 -14.46 2.38
C GLU A 44 -0.73 -14.17 0.91
N ASP A 45 -2.03 -14.02 0.58
CA ASP A 45 -2.48 -13.57 -0.75
C ASP A 45 -1.90 -12.19 -1.08
N TRP A 46 -1.94 -11.25 -0.13
CA TRP A 46 -1.32 -9.94 -0.28
C TRP A 46 0.20 -10.01 -0.45
N GLN A 47 0.89 -10.88 0.28
CA GLN A 47 2.34 -11.02 0.17
C GLN A 47 2.74 -11.43 -1.25
N ILE A 48 2.04 -12.40 -1.83
CA ILE A 48 2.29 -12.86 -3.20
C ILE A 48 1.95 -11.76 -4.20
N ALA A 49 0.77 -11.13 -4.07
CA ALA A 49 0.35 -10.02 -4.91
C ALA A 49 1.36 -8.87 -4.92
N SER A 50 1.78 -8.43 -3.73
CA SER A 50 2.75 -7.35 -3.55
C SER A 50 4.09 -7.70 -4.18
N TRP A 51 4.59 -8.92 -3.96
CA TRP A 51 5.84 -9.35 -4.60
C TRP A 51 5.72 -9.33 -6.13
N LEU A 52 4.64 -9.87 -6.70
CA LEU A 52 4.42 -9.88 -8.15
C LEU A 52 4.33 -8.46 -8.73
N LEU A 53 3.59 -7.55 -8.08
CA LEU A 53 3.45 -6.15 -8.52
C LEU A 53 4.80 -5.41 -8.56
N HIS A 54 5.74 -5.76 -7.69
CA HIS A 54 7.07 -5.14 -7.61
C HIS A 54 8.20 -5.95 -8.26
N SER A 55 7.88 -7.11 -8.85
CA SER A 55 8.87 -8.04 -9.43
C SER A 55 9.45 -7.60 -10.78
N HIS A 56 8.88 -6.56 -11.39
CA HIS A 56 9.15 -6.14 -12.78
C HIS A 56 8.91 -7.23 -13.84
N LEU A 57 8.22 -8.32 -13.49
CA LEU A 57 7.79 -9.34 -14.44
C LEU A 57 6.76 -8.76 -15.42
N SER A 58 6.82 -9.22 -16.67
CA SER A 58 5.78 -8.90 -17.65
C SER A 58 4.45 -9.56 -17.27
N MET A 59 3.33 -9.03 -17.76
CA MET A 59 2.01 -9.65 -17.54
C MET A 59 1.99 -11.12 -17.97
N ALA A 60 2.63 -11.45 -19.10
CA ALA A 60 2.73 -12.83 -19.58
C ALA A 60 3.57 -13.73 -18.66
N ALA A 61 4.66 -13.21 -18.06
CA ALA A 61 5.44 -13.97 -17.08
C ALA A 61 4.66 -14.20 -15.78
N ILE A 62 3.87 -13.22 -15.34
CA ILE A 62 2.97 -13.36 -14.19
C ILE A 62 1.89 -14.41 -14.49
N ASP A 63 1.24 -14.35 -15.66
CA ASP A 63 0.26 -15.37 -16.06
C ASP A 63 0.91 -16.77 -16.14
N GLY A 64 2.15 -16.85 -16.63
CA GLY A 64 2.94 -18.09 -16.61
C GLY A 64 3.15 -18.62 -15.19
N PHE A 65 3.53 -17.77 -14.23
CA PHE A 65 3.67 -18.12 -12.83
C PHE A 65 2.33 -18.59 -12.21
N LEU A 66 1.24 -17.86 -12.44
CA LEU A 66 -0.10 -18.21 -11.93
C LEU A 66 -0.66 -19.49 -12.58
N SER A 67 -0.14 -19.87 -13.75
CA SER A 67 -0.54 -21.10 -14.43
C SER A 67 0.06 -22.38 -13.80
N LEU A 68 1.07 -22.26 -12.92
CA LEU A 68 1.70 -23.40 -12.26
C LEU A 68 0.70 -24.12 -11.34
N ASP A 69 0.67 -25.45 -11.38
CA ASP A 69 -0.32 -26.26 -10.66
C ASP A 69 -0.30 -26.03 -9.14
N LEU A 70 0.89 -25.88 -8.55
CA LEU A 70 1.03 -25.55 -7.13
C LEU A 70 0.43 -24.16 -6.81
N ILE A 71 0.62 -23.19 -7.70
CA ILE A 71 0.13 -21.82 -7.49
C ILE A 71 -1.40 -21.77 -7.63
N LYS A 72 -1.98 -22.53 -8.57
CA LYS A 72 -3.44 -22.66 -8.71
C LYS A 72 -4.14 -23.27 -7.49
N GLN A 73 -3.42 -24.03 -6.66
CA GLN A 73 -3.98 -24.58 -5.43
C GLN A 73 -4.04 -23.56 -4.28
N LEU A 74 -3.30 -22.45 -4.39
CA LEU A 74 -3.35 -21.39 -3.39
C LEU A 74 -4.68 -20.63 -3.50
N PRO A 75 -5.29 -20.22 -2.37
CA PRO A 75 -6.54 -19.47 -2.34
C PRO A 75 -6.30 -17.98 -2.68
N LEU A 76 -5.61 -17.71 -3.78
CA LEU A 76 -5.32 -16.36 -4.25
C LEU A 76 -6.60 -15.67 -4.69
N SER A 77 -6.69 -14.37 -4.44
CA SER A 77 -7.84 -13.58 -4.87
C SER A 77 -7.87 -13.32 -6.38
N PHE A 78 -6.79 -13.63 -7.10
CA PHE A 78 -6.63 -13.41 -8.54
C PHE A 78 -6.07 -14.66 -9.21
N GLN A 79 -6.42 -14.85 -10.48
CA GLN A 79 -5.97 -15.96 -11.33
C GLN A 79 -5.17 -15.49 -12.54
N THR A 80 -5.18 -14.19 -12.83
CA THR A 80 -4.44 -13.58 -13.95
C THR A 80 -3.72 -12.31 -13.52
N ALA A 81 -2.69 -11.94 -14.28
CA ALA A 81 -1.98 -10.68 -14.12
C ALA A 81 -2.93 -9.46 -14.26
N LYS A 82 -3.96 -9.58 -15.11
CA LYS A 82 -4.98 -8.54 -15.29
C LYS A 82 -5.84 -8.38 -14.02
N GLU A 83 -6.30 -9.48 -13.44
CA GLU A 83 -7.08 -9.45 -12.19
C GLU A 83 -6.25 -8.90 -11.03
N LEU A 84 -4.96 -9.26 -10.96
CA LEU A 84 -4.03 -8.70 -9.97
C LEU A 84 -3.97 -7.16 -10.08
N HIS A 85 -3.80 -6.62 -11.29
CA HIS A 85 -3.76 -5.16 -11.49
C HIS A 85 -5.10 -4.48 -11.16
N LEU A 86 -6.22 -5.05 -11.59
CA LEU A 86 -7.55 -4.52 -11.26
C LEU A 86 -7.80 -4.48 -9.75
N ARG A 87 -7.32 -5.49 -9.01
CA ARG A 87 -7.35 -5.47 -7.55
C ARG A 87 -6.43 -4.41 -6.99
N ALA A 88 -5.19 -4.30 -7.48
CA ALA A 88 -4.26 -3.27 -7.03
C ALA A 88 -4.83 -1.85 -7.23
N GLU A 89 -5.61 -1.61 -8.28
CA GLU A 89 -6.30 -0.33 -8.51
C GLU A 89 -7.41 -0.01 -7.49
N LEU A 90 -7.92 -1.01 -6.77
CA LEU A 90 -8.87 -0.79 -5.66
C LEU A 90 -8.17 -0.31 -4.39
N LEU A 91 -6.85 -0.41 -4.31
CA LEU A 91 -6.10 0.10 -3.17
C LEU A 91 -6.24 1.62 -3.10
N PRO A 92 -6.39 2.17 -1.89
CA PRO A 92 -6.45 3.61 -1.72
C PRO A 92 -5.14 4.23 -2.24
N SER A 93 -5.28 5.36 -2.93
CA SER A 93 -4.12 6.11 -3.40
C SER A 93 -3.25 6.49 -2.21
N GLY A 94 -1.93 6.30 -2.37
CA GLY A 94 -0.96 6.72 -1.38
C GLY A 94 -1.02 8.24 -1.08
N PRO A 95 -0.32 8.69 -0.03
CA PRO A 95 -0.27 10.11 0.29
C PRO A 95 0.25 10.91 -0.91
N ARG A 96 -0.41 12.02 -1.23
CA ARG A 96 0.05 12.94 -2.27
C ARG A 96 1.30 13.65 -1.79
N TRP A 97 2.41 13.42 -2.49
CA TRP A 97 3.64 14.17 -2.29
C TRP A 97 3.43 15.63 -2.71
N HIS A 98 3.74 16.56 -1.80
CA HIS A 98 3.81 17.98 -2.09
C HIS A 98 5.29 18.38 -2.02
N SER A 99 5.79 19.00 -3.08
CA SER A 99 7.14 19.55 -3.12
C SER A 99 7.07 21.06 -3.29
N GLN A 100 8.01 21.77 -2.66
CA GLN A 100 8.21 23.20 -2.88
C GLN A 100 9.71 23.45 -3.03
N ALA A 101 10.08 24.18 -4.08
CA ALA A 101 11.45 24.64 -4.25
C ALA A 101 11.77 25.70 -3.19
N ILE A 102 12.79 25.45 -2.37
CA ILE A 102 13.31 26.45 -1.44
C ILE A 102 14.35 27.27 -2.20
N CYS A 103 14.01 28.51 -2.56
CA CYS A 103 15.00 29.44 -3.08
C CYS A 103 15.85 29.96 -1.91
N SER A 104 17.11 29.52 -1.84
CA SER A 104 18.06 30.09 -0.89
C SER A 104 18.41 31.51 -1.31
N GLN A 105 18.21 32.49 -0.40
CA GLN A 105 18.59 33.88 -0.66
C GLN A 105 20.11 34.11 -0.62
N HIS A 106 20.89 33.10 -0.24
CA HIS A 106 22.35 33.13 -0.32
C HIS A 106 22.84 32.26 -1.47
N PRO A 107 23.82 32.73 -2.26
CA PRO A 107 24.50 31.89 -3.24
C PRO A 107 25.19 30.76 -2.48
N MET A 108 24.91 29.51 -2.88
CA MET A 108 25.75 28.38 -2.47
C MET A 108 27.11 28.57 -3.17
N LYS A 109 28.17 28.69 -2.36
CA LYS A 109 29.56 28.77 -2.82
C LYS A 109 30.04 27.43 -3.35
#